data_AF-A0A7K5X109-F1
#
_entry.id   AF-A0A7K5X109-F1
#
_cell.length_a   1.000
_cell.length_b   1.000
_cell.length_c   1.000
_cell.angle_alpha   90.00
_cell.angle_beta   90.00
_cell.angle_gamma   90.00
#
_symmetry.space_group_name_H-M   'P 1'
#
loop_
_entity.id
_entity.type
_entity.pdbx_description
1 polymer ?
#
loop_
_entity_poly.entity_id
_entity_poly.type
_entity_poly.pdbx_seq_one_letter_code
_entity_poly.pdbx_strand_id
1 'polypeptide(L)'
;QLTEKLQDAENDSMAKIAELEKQLSQARRELEALREQLSPPRPPSPPAPQPQECYRLALERRLAELEEKGLVQILRGPDGDVAIEIVPVVIETPAAPVVTGEATTATTAATGTDTTGAGGLRQPAMSPSRWGQPAQRR
;
A
#
# COMPACT_ATOMS: atom_id res chain seq x y z
N GLN A 1 -15.84 56.43 48.55
CA GLN A 1 -16.48 56.89 47.30
C GLN A 1 -15.76 56.43 46.04
N LEU A 2 -14.46 56.72 45.82
CA LEU A 2 -13.77 56.27 44.60
C LEU A 2 -13.59 54.75 44.51
N THR A 3 -13.19 54.11 45.61
CA THR A 3 -13.06 52.65 45.71
C THR A 3 -14.39 51.92 45.56
N GLU A 4 -15.46 52.48 46.09
CA GLU A 4 -16.83 51.96 45.97
C GLU A 4 -17.31 51.99 44.51
N LYS A 5 -17.14 53.13 43.82
CA LYS A 5 -17.45 53.25 42.39
C LYS A 5 -16.63 52.32 41.51
N LEU A 6 -15.37 52.06 41.88
CA LEU A 6 -14.51 51.11 41.17
C LEU A 6 -15.04 49.69 41.34
N GLN A 7 -15.40 49.31 42.56
CA GLN A 7 -15.96 47.99 42.87
C GLN A 7 -17.31 47.77 42.18
N ASP A 8 -18.17 48.78 42.12
CA ASP A 8 -19.43 48.71 41.37
C ASP A 8 -19.17 48.46 39.87
N ALA A 9 -18.21 49.17 39.28
CA ALA A 9 -17.84 48.97 37.88
C ALA A 9 -17.21 47.58 37.60
N GLU A 10 -16.40 47.07 38.53
CA GLU A 10 -15.86 45.71 38.47
C GLU A 10 -16.97 44.66 38.55
N ASN A 11 -17.92 44.84 39.46
CA ASN A 11 -19.08 43.95 39.60
C ASN A 11 -19.96 43.95 38.35
N ASP A 12 -20.22 45.13 37.76
CA ASP A 12 -20.96 45.25 36.51
C ASP A 12 -20.23 44.54 35.36
N SER A 13 -18.91 44.67 35.29
CA SER A 13 -18.08 43.96 34.32
C SER A 13 -18.17 42.44 34.51
N MET A 14 -18.06 41.95 35.75
CA MET A 14 -18.21 40.52 36.04
C MET A 14 -19.61 39.99 35.67
N ALA A 15 -20.67 40.74 36.01
CA ALA A 15 -22.04 40.37 35.67
C ALA A 15 -22.22 40.31 34.14
N LYS A 16 -21.61 41.26 33.42
CA LYS A 16 -21.64 41.26 31.96
C LYS A 16 -20.88 40.08 31.36
N ILE A 17 -19.71 39.74 31.91
CA ILE A 17 -18.94 38.56 31.50
C ILE A 17 -19.76 37.29 31.68
N ALA A 18 -20.36 37.08 32.86
CA ALA A 18 -21.17 35.90 33.14
C ALA A 18 -22.38 35.77 32.20
N GLU A 19 -23.05 36.88 31.89
CA GLU A 19 -24.16 36.89 30.93
C GLU A 19 -23.68 36.54 29.50
N LEU A 20 -22.54 37.07 29.06
CA LEU A 20 -21.97 36.72 27.75
C LEU A 20 -21.53 35.26 27.67
N GLU A 21 -20.92 34.72 28.73
CA GLU A 21 -20.56 33.30 28.81
C GLU A 21 -21.77 32.39 28.74
N LYS A 22 -22.86 32.78 29.41
CA LYS A 22 -24.15 32.08 29.34
C LYS A 22 -24.71 32.13 27.92
N GLN A 23 -24.69 33.29 27.26
CA GLN A 23 -25.15 33.43 25.88
C GLN A 23 -24.33 32.59 24.91
N LEU A 24 -22.99 32.57 25.03
CA LEU A 24 -22.13 31.72 24.22
C LEU A 24 -22.39 30.23 24.45
N SER A 25 -22.56 29.83 25.71
CA SER A 25 -22.88 28.45 26.06
C SER A 25 -24.24 28.03 25.49
N GLN A 26 -25.22 28.93 25.55
CA GLN A 26 -26.56 28.71 25.00
C GLN A 26 -26.52 28.60 23.47
N ALA A 27 -25.87 29.55 22.79
CA ALA A 27 -25.73 29.54 21.33
C ALA A 27 -25.00 28.28 20.83
N ARG A 28 -23.99 27.80 21.56
CA ARG A 28 -23.32 26.53 21.25
C ARG A 28 -24.27 25.34 21.35
N ARG A 29 -25.07 25.25 22.41
CA ARG A 29 -26.07 24.17 22.57
C ARG A 29 -27.13 24.21 21.47
N GLU A 30 -27.62 25.39 21.11
CA GLU A 30 -28.61 25.54 20.03
C GLU A 30 -28.02 25.15 18.68
N LEU A 31 -26.77 25.53 18.39
CA LEU A 31 -26.06 25.09 17.19
C LEU A 31 -25.86 23.57 17.15
N GLU A 32 -25.53 22.94 18.28
CA GLU A 32 -25.39 21.49 18.37
C GLU A 32 -26.73 20.78 18.17
N ALA A 33 -27.80 21.27 18.81
CA ALA A 33 -29.16 20.73 18.63
C ALA A 33 -29.64 20.86 17.17
N LEU A 34 -29.35 21.96 16.49
CA LEU A 34 -29.67 22.13 15.07
C LEU A 34 -28.84 21.21 14.18
N ARG A 35 -27.55 21.03 14.50
CA ARG A 35 -26.68 20.09 13.79
C ARG A 35 -27.17 18.66 13.92
N GLU A 36 -27.62 18.24 15.10
CA GLU A 36 -28.18 16.90 15.31
C GLU A 36 -29.48 16.71 14.53
N GLN A 37 -30.39 17.69 14.58
CA GLN A 37 -31.66 17.64 13.83
C GLN A 37 -31.45 17.59 12.31
N LEU A 38 -30.42 18.27 11.81
CA LEU A 38 -30.10 18.31 10.38
C LEU A 38 -29.07 17.24 9.98
N SER A 39 -28.50 16.51 10.93
CA SER A 39 -27.53 15.46 10.62
C SER A 39 -28.30 14.28 10.03
N PRO A 40 -28.00 13.86 8.78
CA PRO A 40 -28.46 12.58 8.30
C PRO A 40 -27.88 11.47 9.20
N PRO A 41 -28.49 10.26 9.23
CA PRO A 41 -27.92 9.13 9.94
C PRO A 41 -26.48 8.93 9.47
N ARG A 42 -25.53 8.97 10.41
CA ARG A 42 -24.12 8.73 10.11
C ARG A 42 -24.03 7.35 9.45
N PRO A 43 -23.58 7.25 8.18
CA PRO A 43 -23.39 5.94 7.58
C PRO A 43 -22.42 5.13 8.45
N PRO A 44 -22.58 3.81 8.55
CA PRO A 44 -21.62 2.99 9.28
C PRO A 44 -20.22 3.33 8.77
N SER A 45 -19.27 3.55 9.68
CA SER A 45 -17.88 3.77 9.32
C SER A 45 -17.48 2.65 8.35
N PRO A 46 -16.90 2.96 7.17
CA PRO A 46 -16.48 1.92 6.25
C PRO A 46 -15.56 0.96 7.00
N PRO A 47 -15.63 -0.35 6.73
CA PRO A 47 -14.71 -1.30 7.33
C PRO A 47 -13.29 -0.80 7.10
N ALA A 48 -12.44 -0.89 8.13
CA ALA A 48 -11.02 -0.61 7.95
C ALA A 48 -10.53 -1.46 6.76
N PRO A 49 -9.77 -0.88 5.81
CA PRO A 49 -9.30 -1.61 4.64
C PRO A 49 -8.60 -2.88 5.11
N GLN A 50 -8.93 -4.00 4.47
CA GLN A 50 -8.36 -5.29 4.84
C GLN A 50 -6.84 -5.20 4.71
N PRO A 51 -6.04 -5.89 5.56
CA PRO A 51 -4.58 -5.86 5.46
C PRO A 51 -4.06 -6.15 4.03
N GLN A 52 -4.80 -6.97 3.28
CA GLN A 52 -4.52 -7.29 1.88
C GLN A 52 -4.74 -6.09 0.93
N GLU A 53 -5.76 -5.27 1.15
CA GLU A 53 -6.02 -4.05 0.37
C GLU A 53 -4.93 -3.00 0.64
N CYS A 54 -4.53 -2.84 1.90
CA CYS A 54 -3.40 -1.98 2.28
C CYS A 54 -2.10 -2.43 1.58
N TYR A 55 -1.85 -3.74 1.54
CA TYR A 55 -0.69 -4.29 0.84
C TYR A 55 -0.75 -4.05 -0.68
N ARG A 56 -1.91 -4.25 -1.31
CA ARG A 56 -2.12 -3.95 -2.74
C ARG A 56 -1.85 -2.48 -3.06
N LEU A 57 -2.42 -1.54 -2.30
CA LEU A 57 -2.20 -0.11 -2.50
C LEU A 57 -0.73 0.29 -2.31
N ALA A 58 -0.04 -0.32 -1.35
CA ALA A 58 1.39 -0.09 -1.15
C ALA A 58 2.23 -0.56 -2.35
N LEU A 59 1.88 -1.70 -2.95
CA LEU A 59 2.52 -2.19 -4.17
C LEU A 59 2.23 -1.28 -5.37
N GLU A 60 0.98 -0.86 -5.57
CA GLU A 60 0.61 0.08 -6.64
C GLU A 60 1.42 1.37 -6.58
N ARG A 61 1.57 1.93 -5.37
CA ARG A 61 2.41 3.10 -5.13
C ARG A 61 3.88 2.82 -5.44
N ARG A 62 4.43 1.69 -4.98
CA ARG A 62 5.84 1.31 -5.25
C ARG A 62 6.11 1.13 -6.74
N LEU A 63 5.17 0.56 -7.47
CA LEU A 63 5.28 0.38 -8.92
C LEU A 63 5.30 1.73 -9.64
N ALA A 64 4.41 2.65 -9.27
CA ALA A 64 4.41 4.01 -9.81
C ALA A 64 5.74 4.75 -9.52
N GLU A 65 6.27 4.63 -8.30
CA GLU A 65 7.57 5.21 -7.93
C GLU A 65 8.74 4.64 -8.77
N LEU A 66 8.69 3.36 -9.15
CA LEU A 66 9.72 2.75 -10.00
C LEU A 66 9.57 3.15 -11.48
N GLU A 67 8.34 3.30 -11.95
CA GLU A 67 8.04 3.76 -13.31
C GLU A 67 8.45 5.22 -13.51
N GLU A 68 8.17 6.10 -12.54
CA GLU A 68 8.62 7.50 -12.55
C GLU A 68 10.14 7.62 -12.60
N LYS A 69 10.85 6.72 -11.93
CA LYS A 69 12.33 6.65 -11.97
C LYS A 69 12.87 6.07 -13.27
N GLY A 70 12.01 5.59 -14.17
CA GLY A 70 12.40 4.90 -15.39
C GLY A 70 13.13 3.59 -15.15
N LEU A 71 12.90 2.94 -14.00
CA LEU A 71 13.51 1.64 -13.66
C LEU A 71 12.67 0.46 -14.17
N VAL A 72 11.38 0.69 -14.33
CA VAL A 72 10.44 -0.27 -14.90
C VAL A 72 9.49 0.43 -15.85
N GLN A 73 8.93 -0.32 -16.80
CA GLN A 73 7.82 0.12 -17.63
C GLN A 73 6.63 -0.83 -17.42
N ILE A 74 5.44 -0.28 -17.18
CA ILE A 74 4.24 -1.06 -16.90
C ILE A 74 3.35 -1.10 -18.14
N LEU A 75 3.22 -2.28 -18.76
CA LEU A 75 2.35 -2.50 -19.91
C LEU A 75 1.03 -3.13 -19.45
N ARG A 76 -0.07 -2.41 -19.68
CA ARG A 76 -1.42 -2.86 -19.31
C ARG A 76 -2.11 -3.50 -20.52
N GLY A 77 -2.49 -4.75 -20.39
CA GLY A 77 -3.20 -5.53 -21.41
C GLY A 77 -4.72 -5.31 -21.40
N PRO A 78 -5.42 -5.79 -22.43
CA PRO A 78 -6.87 -5.58 -22.60
C PRO A 78 -7.74 -6.30 -21.55
N ASP A 79 -7.25 -7.38 -20.94
CA ASP A 79 -8.00 -8.19 -19.95
C ASP A 79 -7.54 -7.94 -18.50
N GLY A 80 -6.84 -6.83 -18.25
CA GLY A 80 -6.28 -6.53 -16.93
C GLY A 80 -4.96 -7.24 -16.62
N ASP A 81 -4.38 -7.94 -17.60
CA ASP A 81 -3.02 -8.43 -17.54
C ASP A 81 -2.02 -7.27 -17.39
N VAL A 82 -1.00 -7.47 -16.58
CA VAL A 82 0.04 -6.46 -16.32
C VAL A 82 1.41 -7.09 -16.56
N ALA A 83 2.14 -6.56 -17.54
CA ALA A 83 3.54 -6.89 -17.75
C ALA A 83 4.43 -5.76 -17.20
N ILE A 84 5.53 -6.15 -16.56
CA ILE A 84 6.52 -5.22 -16.00
C ILE A 84 7.85 -5.50 -16.69
N GLU A 85 8.32 -4.54 -17.49
CA GLU A 85 9.62 -4.60 -18.15
C GLU A 85 10.66 -3.87 -17.28
N ILE A 86 11.81 -4.50 -17.03
CA ILE A 86 12.88 -3.91 -16.23
C ILE A 86 13.80 -3.12 -17.16
N VAL A 87 13.99 -1.84 -16.87
CA VAL A 87 14.85 -0.95 -17.65
C VAL A 87 16.28 -1.06 -17.11
N PRO A 88 17.27 -1.43 -17.93
CA PRO A 88 18.66 -1.52 -17.49
C PRO A 88 19.21 -0.13 -17.15
N VAL A 89 19.68 0.04 -15.92
CA VAL A 89 20.40 1.25 -15.50
C VAL A 89 21.89 1.06 -15.80
N VAL A 90 22.44 1.90 -16.67
CA VAL A 90 23.89 1.97 -16.87
C VAL A 90 24.50 2.69 -15.67
N ILE A 91 24.96 1.92 -14.70
CA ILE A 91 25.80 2.46 -13.62
C ILE A 91 27.21 2.49 -14.18
N GLU A 92 27.71 3.67 -14.55
CA GLU A 92 29.12 3.87 -14.86
C GLU A 92 29.95 3.57 -13.61
N THR A 93 30.28 2.31 -13.43
CA THR A 93 31.30 1.86 -12.48
C THR A 93 32.63 2.18 -13.16
N PRO A 94 33.48 3.09 -12.64
CA PRO A 94 34.80 3.31 -13.23
C PRO A 94 35.58 2.00 -13.17
N ALA A 95 35.72 1.36 -14.33
CA ALA A 95 36.33 0.05 -14.48
C ALA A 95 37.86 0.17 -14.36
N ALA A 96 38.43 -0.48 -13.35
CA ALA A 96 39.84 -0.89 -13.39
C ALA A 96 39.95 -2.16 -14.26
N PRO A 97 40.93 -2.28 -15.18
CA PRO A 97 40.99 -3.40 -16.11
C PRO A 97 41.73 -4.60 -15.49
N VAL A 98 41.09 -5.76 -15.36
CA VAL A 98 41.80 -7.05 -15.19
C VAL A 98 41.04 -8.17 -15.92
N VAL A 99 41.59 -8.53 -17.08
CA VAL A 99 41.89 -9.89 -17.60
C VAL A 99 40.82 -10.98 -17.50
N THR A 100 40.34 -11.32 -18.71
CA THR A 100 39.96 -12.62 -19.30
C THR A 100 40.27 -13.89 -18.48
N GLY A 101 39.26 -14.76 -18.29
CA GLY A 101 39.48 -16.15 -17.86
C GLY A 101 38.18 -16.91 -17.56
N GLU A 102 37.72 -17.69 -18.55
CA GLU A 102 36.63 -18.66 -18.45
C GLU A 102 36.88 -19.78 -17.41
N ALA A 103 35.76 -20.23 -16.82
CA ALA A 103 35.42 -21.58 -16.35
C ALA A 103 36.41 -22.38 -15.47
N THR A 104 36.02 -22.59 -14.20
CA THR A 104 36.44 -23.79 -13.43
C THR A 104 35.26 -24.33 -12.62
N THR A 105 34.65 -25.41 -13.13
CA THR A 105 33.76 -26.33 -12.40
C THR A 105 34.57 -27.15 -11.40
N ALA A 106 34.14 -27.21 -10.13
CA ALA A 106 34.66 -28.16 -9.15
C ALA A 106 33.63 -29.28 -8.90
N THR A 107 33.91 -30.44 -9.48
CA THR A 107 33.25 -31.73 -9.24
C THR A 107 34.09 -32.52 -8.24
N THR A 108 33.47 -33.08 -7.20
CA THR A 108 34.08 -34.15 -6.38
C THR A 108 33.17 -35.38 -6.41
N ALA A 109 33.75 -36.48 -6.86
CA ALA A 109 33.11 -37.75 -7.20
C ALA A 109 32.94 -38.68 -5.99
N ALA A 110 31.95 -39.58 -6.08
CA ALA A 110 31.93 -40.85 -5.36
C ALA A 110 31.41 -41.96 -6.30
N THR A 111 32.34 -42.85 -6.66
CA THR A 111 32.27 -44.29 -7.00
C THR A 111 30.87 -44.92 -7.20
N GLY A 112 30.53 -45.69 -8.23
CA GLY A 112 31.27 -46.38 -9.29
C GLY A 112 30.54 -47.72 -9.56
N THR A 113 30.35 -48.11 -10.84
CA THR A 113 30.35 -49.48 -11.41
C THR A 113 29.72 -49.46 -12.80
N ASP A 114 30.50 -49.88 -13.79
CA ASP A 114 30.16 -49.97 -15.22
C ASP A 114 29.09 -51.02 -15.54
N THR A 115 28.26 -50.75 -16.56
CA THR A 115 27.81 -51.73 -17.58
C THR A 115 27.18 -51.00 -18.78
N THR A 116 27.90 -51.02 -19.90
CA THR A 116 27.45 -51.23 -21.29
C THR A 116 26.26 -50.44 -21.87
N GLY A 117 26.58 -49.55 -22.81
CA GLY A 117 26.10 -49.68 -24.21
C GLY A 117 24.76 -49.05 -24.61
N ALA A 118 24.87 -47.95 -25.36
CA ALA A 118 24.02 -47.54 -26.50
C ALA A 118 22.50 -47.41 -26.31
N GLY A 119 21.99 -46.19 -26.57
CA GLY A 119 20.60 -45.98 -26.97
C GLY A 119 20.01 -44.71 -26.38
N GLY A 120 19.83 -43.70 -27.23
CA GLY A 120 19.20 -42.45 -26.86
C GLY A 120 17.81 -42.66 -26.28
N LEU A 121 17.54 -42.00 -25.15
CA LEU A 121 16.20 -41.88 -24.57
C LEU A 121 15.96 -40.42 -24.20
N ARG A 122 15.24 -39.76 -25.11
CA ARG A 122 14.34 -38.65 -24.77
C ARG A 122 13.49 -39.06 -23.57
N GLN A 123 13.35 -38.19 -22.58
CA GLN A 123 12.13 -37.93 -21.81
C GLN A 123 12.42 -36.92 -20.67
N PRO A 124 11.41 -36.31 -20.01
CA PRO A 124 9.97 -36.35 -20.30
C PRO A 124 9.35 -34.96 -20.46
N ALA A 125 8.32 -34.87 -21.31
CA ALA A 125 7.36 -33.77 -21.24
C ALA A 125 6.64 -33.85 -19.88
N MET A 126 6.79 -32.82 -19.05
CA MET A 126 5.92 -32.67 -17.88
C MET A 126 4.51 -32.32 -18.37
N SER A 127 3.55 -33.19 -18.06
CA SER A 127 2.13 -32.96 -18.31
C SER A 127 1.67 -31.66 -17.64
N PRO A 128 1.01 -30.72 -18.34
CA PRO A 128 0.26 -29.68 -17.65
C PRO A 128 -0.96 -30.31 -16.99
N SER A 129 -1.06 -30.14 -15.68
CA SER A 129 -2.20 -30.56 -14.87
C SER A 129 -3.49 -30.03 -15.47
N ARG A 130 -4.38 -30.97 -15.81
CA ARG A 130 -5.74 -30.77 -16.30
C ARG A 130 -6.56 -30.05 -15.23
N TRP A 131 -6.64 -28.73 -15.32
CA TRP A 131 -7.63 -27.93 -14.60
C TRP A 131 -8.85 -27.72 -15.51
N GLY A 132 -10.03 -28.05 -15.00
CA GLY A 132 -11.31 -27.67 -15.59
C GLY A 132 -12.02 -28.78 -16.37
N GLN A 133 -12.85 -29.57 -15.69
CA GLN A 133 -14.07 -30.10 -16.31
C GLN A 133 -15.27 -29.57 -15.51
N PRO A 134 -16.27 -28.93 -16.15
CA PRO A 134 -17.49 -28.54 -15.47
C PRO A 134 -18.37 -29.78 -15.23
N ALA A 135 -18.83 -29.94 -14.00
CA ALA A 135 -19.77 -30.97 -13.61
C ALA A 135 -21.13 -30.73 -14.28
N GLN A 136 -21.49 -31.57 -15.24
CA GLN A 136 -22.88 -31.67 -15.71
C GLN A 136 -23.66 -32.52 -14.70
N ARG A 137 -24.51 -31.88 -13.89
CA ARG A 137 -25.58 -32.56 -13.14
C ARG A 137 -26.84 -32.58 -14.01
N ARG A 138 -27.36 -33.79 -14.24
CA ARG A 138 -28.79 -34.01 -14.52
C ARG A 138 -29.60 -33.90 -13.24
#